data_AF-A0A975VNR1-F1
#
_entry.id   AF-A0A975VNR1-F1
#
_cell.length_a   1.000
_cell.length_b   1.000
_cell.length_c   1.000
_cell.angle_alpha   90.00
_cell.angle_beta   90.00
_cell.angle_gamma   90.00
#
_symmetry.space_group_name_H-M   'P 1'
#
loop_
_entity.id
_entity.type
_entity.pdbx_description
1 polymer ?
#
loop_
_entity_poly.entity_id
_entity_poly.type
_entity_poly.pdbx_seq_one_letter_code
_entity_poly.pdbx_strand_id
1 'polypeptide(L)'
;MLVSWRIKPDIVVLLALALALVLWTARAYPLLSVALVLASLALSGACLWSSRTLLGTRAAWIFLATAVVLGWLAEQCGATLGWFFGSYHYTEVLGPRLGAVPLAIPLMWFGLCYVGFLMACLVLWRQPVPPASGWKAGALAALLAAMIVTAFDLGADPYFVYVLKAWIMTEKDGGWFGETVKGFEGWMIVSFTIVVLFQAIARPQAGVVAGAQARRAAIVPILVYAGLLVFQVALTQPVALRIIAFYAMGIPCVIALMAWSQWARQLPGGSA
;
A
#
# COMPACT_ATOMS: atom_id res chain seq x y z
N MET A 1 -13.70 34.92 14.67
CA MET A 1 -12.83 33.83 15.14
C MET A 1 -12.06 33.30 13.93
N LEU A 2 -10.85 33.82 13.69
CA LEU A 2 -10.01 33.41 12.56
C LEU A 2 -9.50 31.99 12.86
N VAL A 3 -10.00 30.99 12.13
CA VAL A 3 -9.44 29.64 12.14
C VAL A 3 -8.03 29.76 11.56
N SER A 4 -7.01 29.73 12.42
CA SER A 4 -5.63 29.73 11.94
C SER A 4 -5.36 28.36 11.31
N TRP A 5 -5.32 28.31 9.98
CA TRP A 5 -4.89 27.14 9.21
C TRP A 5 -3.39 26.93 9.36
N ARG A 6 -2.92 26.61 10.57
CA ARG A 6 -1.52 26.24 10.79
C ARG A 6 -1.35 24.79 10.35
N ILE A 7 -0.67 24.61 9.22
CA ILE A 7 -0.15 23.30 8.81
C ILE A 7 0.75 22.80 9.94
N LYS A 8 0.50 21.56 10.40
CA LYS A 8 1.30 20.97 11.48
C LYS A 8 2.76 20.82 11.02
N PRO A 9 3.76 21.03 11.90
CA PRO A 9 5.16 21.04 11.52
C PRO A 9 5.65 19.71 10.92
N ASP A 10 5.09 18.58 11.37
CA ASP A 10 5.35 17.25 10.83
C ASP A 10 4.93 17.13 9.34
N ILE A 11 3.81 17.73 8.96
CA ILE A 11 3.36 17.78 7.56
C ILE A 11 4.27 18.68 6.72
N VAL A 12 4.75 19.80 7.27
CA VAL A 12 5.68 20.68 6.55
C VAL A 12 6.97 19.95 6.20
N VAL A 13 7.52 19.17 7.13
CA VAL A 13 8.73 18.36 6.89
C VAL A 13 8.47 17.32 5.79
N LEU A 14 7.34 16.59 5.83
CA LEU A 14 7.00 15.64 4.76
C LEU A 14 6.85 16.29 3.39
N LEU A 15 6.20 17.46 3.32
CA LEU A 15 6.04 18.19 2.07
C LEU A 15 7.39 18.68 1.52
N ALA A 16 8.29 19.13 2.39
CA ALA A 16 9.64 19.51 2.01
C ALA A 16 10.46 18.31 1.49
N LEU A 17 10.38 17.16 2.17
CA LEU A 17 11.04 15.92 1.72
C LEU A 17 10.46 15.39 0.41
N ALA A 18 9.14 15.43 0.25
CA ALA A 18 8.45 15.05 -0.98
C ALA A 18 8.87 15.98 -2.14
N LEU A 19 8.90 17.29 -1.91
CA LEU A 19 9.36 18.25 -2.90
C LEU A 19 10.82 18.03 -3.27
N ALA A 20 11.70 17.81 -2.28
CA ALA A 20 13.11 17.52 -2.52
C ALA A 20 13.28 16.24 -3.35
N LEU A 21 12.52 15.18 -3.07
CA LEU A 21 12.55 13.94 -3.84
C LEU A 21 12.07 14.16 -5.29
N VAL A 22 11.00 14.92 -5.49
CA VAL A 22 10.48 15.25 -6.83
C VAL A 22 11.50 16.08 -7.60
N LEU A 23 12.09 17.11 -7.00
CA LEU A 23 13.10 17.96 -7.64
C LEU A 23 14.37 17.17 -7.97
N TRP A 24 14.82 16.30 -7.07
CA TRP A 24 15.94 15.40 -7.34
C TRP A 24 15.64 14.48 -8.52
N THR A 25 14.46 13.85 -8.53
CA THR A 25 14.03 12.96 -9.61
C THR A 25 13.94 13.71 -10.93
N ALA A 26 13.28 14.87 -10.96
CA ALA A 26 13.10 15.67 -12.16
C ALA A 26 14.41 16.21 -12.74
N ARG A 27 15.43 16.41 -11.89
CA ARG A 27 16.75 16.87 -12.32
C ARG A 27 17.60 15.74 -12.93
N ALA A 28 17.48 14.52 -12.44
CA ALA A 28 18.42 13.44 -12.73
C ALA A 28 17.83 12.24 -13.50
N TYR A 29 16.50 12.17 -13.65
CA TYR A 29 15.81 11.00 -14.19
C TYR A 29 14.78 11.36 -15.27
N PRO A 30 14.38 10.40 -16.13
CA PRO A 30 13.34 10.61 -17.14
C PRO A 30 11.97 10.96 -16.54
N LEU A 31 11.09 11.54 -17.36
CA LEU A 31 9.74 11.94 -16.95
C LEU A 31 8.91 10.77 -16.40
N LEU A 32 9.12 9.54 -16.92
CA LEU A 32 8.48 8.34 -16.39
C LEU A 32 8.82 8.12 -14.91
N SER A 33 10.09 8.27 -14.52
CA SER A 33 10.52 8.14 -13.13
C SER A 33 9.88 9.20 -12.24
N VAL A 34 9.76 10.44 -12.73
CA VAL A 34 9.04 11.51 -12.03
C VAL A 34 7.58 11.13 -11.81
N ALA A 35 6.91 10.59 -12.83
CA ALA A 35 5.52 10.15 -12.72
C ALA A 35 5.34 9.01 -11.70
N LEU A 36 6.26 8.03 -11.68
CA LEU A 36 6.24 6.92 -10.72
C LEU A 36 6.50 7.39 -9.27
N VAL A 37 7.44 8.32 -9.08
CA VAL A 37 7.69 8.95 -7.77
C VAL A 37 6.47 9.75 -7.31
N LEU A 38 5.86 10.55 -8.19
CA LEU A 38 4.63 11.29 -7.87
C LEU A 38 3.47 10.36 -7.54
N ALA A 39 3.31 9.25 -8.27
CA ALA A 39 2.29 8.24 -7.98
C ALA A 39 2.50 7.59 -6.61
N SER A 40 3.75 7.27 -6.26
CA SER A 40 4.12 6.70 -4.95
C SER A 40 3.89 7.69 -3.81
N LEU A 41 4.22 8.97 -4.01
CA LEU A 41 3.94 10.05 -3.07
C LEU A 41 2.43 10.30 -2.91
N ALA A 42 1.66 10.26 -4.01
CA ALA A 42 0.20 10.42 -3.96
C ALA A 42 -0.47 9.26 -3.22
N LEU A 43 -0.06 8.01 -3.51
CA LEU A 43 -0.50 6.81 -2.82
C LEU A 43 -0.22 6.91 -1.31
N SER A 44 1.04 7.17 -0.95
CA SER A 44 1.47 7.27 0.45
C SER A 44 0.79 8.44 1.17
N GLY A 45 0.66 9.61 0.54
CA GLY A 45 -0.02 10.78 1.10
C GLY A 45 -1.52 10.55 1.33
N ALA A 46 -2.23 9.94 0.38
CA ALA A 46 -3.64 9.58 0.52
C ALA A 46 -3.85 8.58 1.67
N CYS A 47 -2.97 7.57 1.76
CA CYS A 47 -2.98 6.58 2.84
C CYS A 47 -2.61 7.19 4.19
N LEU A 48 -1.67 8.14 4.26
CA LEU A 48 -1.31 8.83 5.49
C LEU A 48 -2.47 9.72 5.98
N TRP A 49 -3.14 10.45 5.08
CA TRP A 49 -4.31 11.22 5.43
C TRP A 49 -5.46 10.33 5.95
N SER A 50 -5.74 9.24 5.24
CA SER A 50 -6.76 8.27 5.62
C SER A 50 -6.44 7.63 6.98
N SER A 51 -5.21 7.13 7.17
CA SER A 51 -4.78 6.50 8.43
C SER A 51 -4.76 7.47 9.60
N ARG A 52 -4.33 8.72 9.42
CA ARG A 52 -4.40 9.74 10.49
C ARG A 52 -5.83 10.03 10.90
N THR A 53 -6.77 10.00 9.95
CA THR A 53 -8.19 10.21 10.20
C THR A 53 -8.80 9.01 10.92
N LEU A 54 -8.52 7.79 10.49
CA LEU A 54 -9.20 6.59 11.01
C LEU A 54 -8.53 5.95 12.22
N LEU A 55 -7.20 5.99 12.28
CA LEU A 55 -6.40 5.32 13.31
C LEU A 55 -5.84 6.31 14.35
N GLY A 56 -5.94 7.61 14.07
CA GLY A 56 -5.29 8.67 14.84
C GLY A 56 -3.82 8.89 14.45
N THR A 57 -3.29 10.04 14.84
CA THR A 57 -1.94 10.49 14.40
C THR A 57 -0.82 9.56 14.85
N ARG A 58 -0.84 9.07 16.09
CA ARG A 58 0.22 8.19 16.61
C ARG A 58 0.27 6.86 15.85
N ALA A 59 -0.86 6.19 15.68
CA ALA A 59 -0.92 4.91 14.99
C ALA A 59 -0.56 5.05 13.50
N ALA A 60 -0.99 6.13 12.84
CA ALA A 60 -0.62 6.40 11.46
C ALA A 60 0.89 6.57 11.26
N TRP A 61 1.56 7.32 12.15
CA TRP A 61 3.02 7.47 12.10
C TRP A 61 3.76 6.18 12.39
N ILE A 62 3.28 5.38 13.34
CA ILE A 62 3.86 4.07 13.63
C ILE A 62 3.70 3.14 12.43
N PHE A 63 2.53 3.12 11.78
CA PHE A 63 2.33 2.32 10.58
C PHE A 63 3.26 2.78 9.45
N LEU A 64 3.34 4.09 9.19
CA LEU A 64 4.28 4.64 8.19
C LEU A 64 5.72 4.23 8.48
N ALA A 65 6.18 4.42 9.71
CA ALA A 65 7.54 4.07 10.11
C ALA A 65 7.81 2.57 9.97
N THR A 66 6.92 1.72 10.49
CA THR A 66 7.05 0.26 10.41
C THR A 66 7.11 -0.21 8.96
N ALA A 67 6.22 0.29 8.09
CA ALA A 67 6.17 -0.13 6.70
C ALA A 67 7.36 0.39 5.88
N VAL A 68 7.77 1.65 6.07
CA VAL A 68 8.94 2.23 5.39
C VAL A 68 10.23 1.52 5.80
N VAL A 69 10.43 1.31 7.10
CA VAL A 69 11.66 0.68 7.61
C VAL A 69 11.73 -0.79 7.23
N LEU A 70 10.68 -1.58 7.51
CA LEU A 70 10.70 -3.01 7.21
C LEU A 70 10.63 -3.29 5.71
N GLY A 71 9.86 -2.49 4.95
CA GLY A 71 9.82 -2.58 3.50
C GLY A 71 11.20 -2.28 2.90
N TRP A 72 11.86 -1.20 3.31
CA TRP A 72 13.22 -0.90 2.85
C TRP A 72 14.22 -2.01 3.23
N LEU A 73 14.17 -2.51 4.47
CA LEU A 73 15.06 -3.60 4.90
C LEU A 73 14.83 -4.89 4.10
N ALA A 74 13.58 -5.28 3.88
CA ALA A 74 13.24 -6.46 3.09
C ALA A 74 13.75 -6.33 1.66
N GLU A 75 13.53 -5.18 1.02
CA GLU A 75 13.96 -4.88 -0.35
C GLU A 75 15.48 -4.78 -0.47
N GLN A 76 16.13 -4.22 0.55
CA GLN A 76 17.59 -4.11 0.59
C GLN A 76 18.22 -5.51 0.70
N CYS A 77 17.67 -6.38 1.56
CA CYS A 77 18.09 -7.77 1.65
C CYS A 77 17.72 -8.57 0.39
N GLY A 78 16.57 -8.29 -0.23
CA GLY A 78 16.16 -8.91 -1.49
C GLY A 78 17.12 -8.60 -2.63
N ALA A 79 17.36 -7.32 -2.90
CA ALA A 79 18.21 -6.87 -3.99
C ALA A 79 19.70 -7.19 -3.82
N THR A 80 20.17 -7.50 -2.60
CA THR A 80 21.59 -7.81 -2.35
C THR A 80 21.88 -9.26 -1.98
N LEU A 81 20.94 -9.95 -1.32
CA LEU A 81 21.11 -11.32 -0.82
C LEU A 81 20.14 -12.32 -1.47
N GLY A 82 19.19 -11.86 -2.29
CA GLY A 82 18.14 -12.70 -2.88
C GLY A 82 17.08 -13.17 -1.86
N TRP A 83 16.98 -12.48 -0.73
CA TRP A 83 16.03 -12.82 0.34
C TRP A 83 14.61 -12.36 -0.01
N PHE A 84 13.61 -13.11 0.47
CA PHE A 84 12.18 -12.85 0.27
C PHE A 84 11.69 -12.96 -1.18
N PHE A 85 12.23 -12.18 -2.11
CA PHE A 85 11.64 -11.98 -3.44
C PHE A 85 12.33 -12.76 -4.57
N GLY A 86 13.43 -13.47 -4.26
CA GLY A 86 14.33 -14.04 -5.27
C GLY A 86 15.48 -13.09 -5.62
N SER A 87 16.31 -13.46 -6.59
CA SER A 87 17.48 -12.67 -6.99
C SER A 87 17.11 -11.69 -8.10
N TYR A 88 17.23 -10.39 -7.84
CA TYR A 88 16.93 -9.31 -8.78
C TYR A 88 17.79 -8.09 -8.48
N HIS A 89 17.80 -7.13 -9.42
CA HIS A 89 18.35 -5.81 -9.18
C HIS A 89 17.43 -4.73 -9.71
N TYR A 90 17.32 -3.63 -8.97
CA TYR A 90 16.60 -2.45 -9.41
C TYR A 90 17.33 -1.72 -10.54
N THR A 91 16.57 -1.19 -11.48
CA THR A 91 17.05 -0.24 -12.48
C THR A 91 16.80 1.20 -11.99
N GLU A 92 17.26 2.18 -12.78
CA GLU A 92 17.06 3.59 -12.48
C GLU A 92 15.62 4.08 -12.77
N VAL A 93 14.71 3.22 -13.26
CA VAL A 93 13.34 3.59 -13.67
C VAL A 93 12.53 4.18 -12.52
N LEU A 94 12.73 3.69 -11.29
CA LEU A 94 11.99 4.15 -10.10
C LEU A 94 12.61 5.39 -9.43
N GLY A 95 13.62 5.98 -10.06
CA GLY A 95 14.24 7.21 -9.59
C GLY A 95 15.30 6.99 -8.50
N PRO A 96 15.54 8.00 -7.65
CA PRO A 96 16.60 7.99 -6.65
C PRO A 96 16.53 6.82 -5.66
N ARG A 97 17.70 6.31 -5.25
CA ARG A 97 17.84 5.15 -4.35
C ARG A 97 18.57 5.46 -3.04
N LEU A 98 18.23 4.70 -2.00
CA LEU A 98 18.99 4.58 -0.77
C LEU A 98 19.50 3.14 -0.66
N GLY A 99 20.83 2.96 -0.70
CA GLY A 99 21.43 1.64 -0.89
C GLY A 99 21.08 1.09 -2.28
N ALA A 100 20.55 -0.14 -2.33
CA ALA A 100 20.08 -0.76 -3.57
C ALA A 100 18.61 -0.41 -3.90
N VAL A 101 17.87 0.21 -2.98
CA VAL A 101 16.41 0.32 -3.05
C VAL A 101 15.96 1.73 -3.47
N PRO A 102 15.14 1.88 -4.52
CA PRO A 102 14.52 3.16 -4.88
C PRO A 102 13.66 3.73 -3.75
N LEU A 103 13.76 5.03 -3.49
CA LEU A 103 13.02 5.70 -2.41
C LEU A 103 11.50 5.64 -2.58
N ALA A 104 11.01 5.40 -3.80
CA ALA A 104 9.60 5.18 -4.09
C ALA A 104 9.06 3.88 -3.45
N ILE A 105 9.88 2.83 -3.35
CA ILE A 105 9.44 1.48 -2.95
C ILE A 105 8.99 1.43 -1.48
N PRO A 106 9.72 1.97 -0.49
CA PRO A 106 9.24 2.00 0.90
C PRO A 106 7.94 2.78 1.08
N LEU A 107 7.69 3.81 0.25
CA LEU A 107 6.44 4.56 0.25
C LEU A 107 5.28 3.73 -0.31
N MET A 108 5.54 2.92 -1.33
CA MET A 108 4.58 1.94 -1.86
C MET A 108 4.25 0.88 -0.81
N TRP A 109 5.24 0.33 -0.10
CA TRP A 109 5.03 -0.62 1.00
C TRP A 109 4.05 -0.09 2.03
N PHE A 110 4.22 1.16 2.48
CA PHE A 110 3.26 1.80 3.39
C PHE A 110 1.86 1.89 2.79
N GLY A 111 1.74 2.44 1.57
CA GLY A 111 0.45 2.62 0.92
C GLY A 111 -0.31 1.31 0.74
N LEU A 112 0.36 0.30 0.18
CA LEU A 112 -0.22 -1.02 -0.08
C LEU A 112 -0.58 -1.74 1.21
N CYS A 113 0.29 -1.74 2.23
CA CYS A 113 -0.02 -2.38 3.51
C CYS A 113 -1.20 -1.71 4.22
N TYR A 114 -1.29 -0.38 4.18
CA TYR A 114 -2.44 0.33 4.76
C TYR A 114 -3.74 0.05 4.00
N VAL A 115 -3.71 0.04 2.66
CA VAL A 115 -4.85 -0.35 1.81
C VAL A 115 -5.30 -1.77 2.16
N GLY A 116 -4.38 -2.74 2.18
CA GLY A 116 -4.67 -4.12 2.52
C GLY A 116 -5.24 -4.26 3.93
N PHE A 117 -4.66 -3.56 4.92
CA PHE A 117 -5.16 -3.58 6.30
C PHE A 117 -6.58 -3.04 6.42
N LEU A 118 -6.87 -1.89 5.81
CA LEU A 118 -8.20 -1.30 5.88
C LEU A 118 -9.25 -2.15 5.15
N MET A 119 -8.91 -2.66 3.96
CA MET A 119 -9.80 -3.57 3.24
C MET A 119 -10.05 -4.86 4.02
N ALA A 120 -9.02 -5.44 4.63
CA ALA A 120 -9.18 -6.62 5.48
C ALA A 120 -10.11 -6.34 6.67
N CYS A 121 -9.99 -5.19 7.32
CA CYS A 121 -10.89 -4.80 8.41
C CYS A 121 -12.34 -4.67 7.94
N LEU A 122 -12.57 -4.04 6.77
CA LEU A 122 -13.91 -3.92 6.20
C LEU A 122 -14.50 -5.28 5.82
N VAL A 123 -13.72 -6.16 5.19
CA VAL A 123 -14.16 -7.49 4.79
C VAL A 123 -14.53 -8.35 6.00
N LEU A 124 -13.69 -8.35 7.04
CA LEU A 124 -13.89 -9.20 8.22
C LEU A 124 -14.94 -8.64 9.18
N TRP A 125 -14.95 -7.33 9.39
CA TRP A 125 -15.66 -6.71 10.51
C TRP A 125 -16.71 -5.67 10.09
N ARG A 126 -16.78 -5.33 8.80
CA ARG A 126 -17.66 -4.25 8.28
C ARG A 126 -17.42 -2.91 8.99
N GLN A 127 -16.16 -2.63 9.32
CA GLN A 127 -15.70 -1.37 9.89
C GLN A 127 -14.21 -1.16 9.56
N PRO A 128 -13.72 0.09 9.48
CA PRO A 128 -12.37 0.40 9.00
C PRO A 128 -11.25 0.10 10.01
N VAL A 129 -11.59 -0.38 11.21
CA VAL A 129 -10.65 -0.73 12.28
C VAL A 129 -11.04 -2.07 12.92
N PRO A 130 -10.06 -2.89 13.37
CA PRO A 130 -10.35 -4.18 13.96
C PRO A 130 -11.02 -4.03 15.34
N PRO A 131 -11.73 -5.07 15.84
CA PRO A 131 -12.24 -5.11 17.19
C PRO A 131 -11.16 -4.85 18.25
N ALA A 132 -11.55 -4.29 19.39
CA ALA A 132 -10.62 -3.83 20.43
C ALA A 132 -9.80 -4.94 21.12
N SER A 133 -10.28 -6.20 21.11
CA SER A 133 -9.62 -7.31 21.81
C SER A 133 -9.39 -8.54 20.92
N GLY A 134 -8.44 -9.39 21.35
CA GLY A 134 -8.12 -10.67 20.73
C GLY A 134 -6.98 -10.61 19.72
N TRP A 135 -5.91 -11.37 19.97
CA TRP A 135 -4.78 -11.53 19.04
C TRP A 135 -5.21 -12.25 17.75
N LYS A 136 -6.18 -13.17 17.84
CA LYS A 136 -6.74 -13.90 16.69
C LYS A 136 -7.35 -12.97 15.64
N ALA A 137 -8.11 -11.95 16.08
CA ALA A 137 -8.70 -10.98 15.18
C ALA A 137 -7.63 -10.14 14.46
N GLY A 138 -6.57 -9.75 15.18
CA GLY A 138 -5.44 -9.03 14.59
C GLY A 138 -4.63 -9.89 13.61
N ALA A 139 -4.37 -11.15 13.95
CA ALA A 139 -3.68 -12.11 13.08
C ALA A 139 -4.48 -12.39 11.80
N LEU A 140 -5.81 -12.55 11.90
CA LEU A 140 -6.67 -12.74 10.75
C LEU A 140 -6.71 -11.49 9.85
N ALA A 141 -6.76 -10.30 10.44
CA ALA A 141 -6.68 -9.04 9.69
C ALA A 141 -5.33 -8.90 8.97
N ALA A 142 -4.22 -9.27 9.63
CA ALA A 142 -2.90 -9.22 9.01
C ALA A 142 -2.75 -10.25 7.88
N LEU A 143 -3.25 -11.47 8.08
CA LEU A 143 -3.24 -12.51 7.06
C LEU A 143 -4.03 -12.08 5.83
N LEU A 144 -5.27 -11.61 6.01
CA LEU A 144 -6.09 -11.15 4.89
C LEU A 144 -5.51 -9.89 4.23
N ALA A 145 -4.94 -8.96 4.99
CA ALA A 145 -4.28 -7.78 4.45
C ALA A 145 -3.11 -8.18 3.52
N ALA A 146 -2.28 -9.12 3.98
CA ALA A 146 -1.16 -9.62 3.21
C ALA A 146 -1.60 -10.39 1.95
N MET A 147 -2.70 -11.15 2.01
CA MET A 147 -3.29 -11.76 0.82
C MET A 147 -3.79 -10.72 -0.18
N ILE A 148 -4.40 -9.63 0.29
CA ILE A 148 -4.87 -8.52 -0.57
C ILE A 148 -3.68 -7.78 -1.22
N VAL A 149 -2.60 -7.54 -0.47
CA VAL A 149 -1.37 -6.95 -1.01
C VAL A 149 -0.73 -7.88 -2.05
N THR A 150 -0.65 -9.17 -1.76
CA THR A 150 -0.09 -10.16 -2.69
C THR A 150 -0.98 -10.33 -3.94
N ALA A 151 -2.30 -10.20 -3.80
CA ALA A 151 -3.22 -10.22 -4.95
C ALA A 151 -3.00 -9.05 -5.91
N PHE A 152 -2.58 -7.88 -5.41
CA PHE A 152 -2.09 -6.79 -6.26
C PHE A 152 -0.79 -7.21 -6.97
N ASP A 153 0.15 -7.82 -6.25
CA ASP A 153 1.46 -8.16 -6.80
C ASP A 153 1.39 -9.18 -7.95
N LEU A 154 0.49 -10.17 -7.86
CA LEU A 154 0.30 -11.22 -8.87
C LEU A 154 0.18 -10.69 -10.32
N GLY A 155 -0.46 -9.53 -10.51
CA GLY A 155 -0.58 -8.89 -11.83
C GLY A 155 0.27 -7.62 -11.98
N ALA A 156 0.76 -7.03 -10.89
CA ALA A 156 1.65 -5.87 -10.98
C ALA A 156 3.07 -6.30 -11.35
N ASP A 157 3.63 -7.30 -10.67
CA ASP A 157 5.05 -7.67 -10.78
C ASP A 157 5.47 -7.96 -12.24
N PRO A 158 4.73 -8.77 -13.04
CA PRO A 158 5.07 -8.98 -14.44
C PRO A 158 5.06 -7.68 -15.29
N TYR A 159 4.19 -6.71 -14.98
CA TYR A 159 4.21 -5.42 -15.66
C TYR A 159 5.47 -4.62 -15.30
N PHE A 160 5.86 -4.61 -14.03
CA PHE A 160 7.05 -3.91 -13.59
C PHE A 160 8.35 -4.55 -14.11
N VAL A 161 8.40 -5.88 -14.24
CA VAL A 161 9.55 -6.61 -14.81
C VAL A 161 9.60 -6.46 -16.33
N TYR A 162 8.54 -6.83 -17.05
CA TYR A 162 8.61 -6.98 -18.51
C TYR A 162 8.31 -5.70 -19.27
N VAL A 163 7.45 -4.82 -18.75
CA VAL A 163 7.03 -3.58 -19.44
C VAL A 163 7.85 -2.39 -18.96
N LEU A 164 7.86 -2.11 -17.66
CA LEU A 164 8.59 -0.97 -17.12
C LEU A 164 10.09 -1.25 -16.99
N LYS A 165 10.49 -2.51 -16.85
CA LYS A 165 11.87 -2.91 -16.50
C LYS A 165 12.36 -2.19 -15.25
N ALA A 166 11.49 -2.05 -14.26
CA ALA A 166 11.78 -1.38 -12.99
C ALA A 166 12.80 -2.16 -12.15
N TRP A 167 12.78 -3.47 -12.29
CA TRP A 167 13.82 -4.39 -11.84
C TRP A 167 14.01 -5.49 -12.88
N ILE A 168 15.17 -6.14 -12.82
CA ILE A 168 15.53 -7.25 -13.70
C ILE A 168 15.76 -8.48 -12.82
N MET A 169 14.90 -9.49 -13.02
CA MET A 169 15.04 -10.79 -12.36
C MET A 169 16.22 -11.58 -12.94
N THR A 170 16.93 -12.29 -12.05
CA THR A 170 18.04 -13.18 -12.42
C THR A 170 17.50 -14.47 -13.03
N GLU A 171 16.48 -15.05 -12.38
CA GLU A 171 15.73 -16.21 -12.87
C GLU A 171 14.60 -15.73 -13.77
N LYS A 172 14.36 -16.40 -14.91
CA LYS A 172 13.43 -15.96 -15.96
C LYS A 172 12.49 -17.07 -16.45
N ASP A 173 12.63 -18.25 -15.86
CA ASP A 173 11.96 -19.49 -16.20
C ASP A 173 10.94 -19.90 -15.14
N GLY A 174 10.43 -18.91 -14.39
CA GLY A 174 9.42 -19.14 -13.36
C GLY A 174 8.05 -19.50 -13.94
N GLY A 175 7.33 -20.37 -13.21
CA GLY A 175 6.03 -20.88 -13.62
C GLY A 175 4.89 -19.85 -13.63
N TRP A 176 5.11 -18.64 -13.10
CA TRP A 176 4.11 -17.57 -13.09
C TRP A 176 4.44 -16.51 -14.14
N PHE A 177 4.08 -16.79 -15.40
CA PHE A 177 4.34 -15.88 -16.53
C PHE A 177 5.81 -15.44 -16.66
N GLY A 178 6.75 -16.32 -16.31
CA GLY A 178 8.20 -16.05 -16.29
C GLY A 178 8.74 -15.69 -14.89
N GLU A 179 7.87 -15.30 -13.96
CA GLU A 179 8.22 -14.96 -12.58
C GLU A 179 8.26 -16.18 -11.65
N THR A 180 9.18 -16.11 -10.68
CA THR A 180 9.30 -17.14 -9.63
C THR A 180 8.22 -16.94 -8.56
N VAL A 181 7.69 -18.03 -8.02
CA VAL A 181 6.67 -17.97 -6.96
C VAL A 181 7.24 -17.35 -5.67
N LYS A 182 8.57 -17.40 -5.49
CA LYS A 182 9.29 -16.84 -4.36
C LYS A 182 9.01 -15.35 -4.16
N GLY A 183 8.88 -14.58 -5.26
CA GLY A 183 8.44 -13.17 -5.21
C GLY A 183 7.19 -12.98 -4.35
N PHE A 184 6.13 -13.73 -4.68
CA PHE A 184 4.84 -13.65 -4.00
C PHE A 184 4.88 -14.13 -2.55
N GLU A 185 5.72 -15.13 -2.23
CA GLU A 185 5.97 -15.54 -0.85
C GLU A 185 6.59 -14.40 -0.05
N GLY A 186 7.57 -13.71 -0.62
CA GLY A 186 8.17 -12.50 -0.05
C GLY A 186 7.14 -11.42 0.22
N TRP A 187 6.29 -11.12 -0.77
CA TRP A 187 5.21 -10.14 -0.61
C TRP A 187 4.26 -10.49 0.52
N MET A 188 3.88 -11.76 0.61
CA MET A 188 3.01 -12.26 1.66
C MET A 188 3.65 -12.16 3.06
N ILE A 189 4.92 -12.59 3.20
CA ILE A 189 5.64 -12.58 4.47
C ILE A 189 5.90 -11.15 4.96
N VAL A 190 6.38 -10.27 4.07
CA VAL A 190 6.76 -8.90 4.43
C VAL A 190 5.52 -8.07 4.79
N SER A 191 4.47 -8.13 3.98
CA SER A 191 3.22 -7.42 4.28
C SER A 191 2.56 -7.94 5.57
N PHE A 192 2.53 -9.26 5.79
CA PHE A 192 2.03 -9.85 7.03
C PHE A 192 2.82 -9.33 8.24
N THR A 193 4.15 -9.35 8.14
CA THR A 193 5.05 -8.90 9.21
C THR A 193 4.84 -7.42 9.53
N ILE A 194 4.76 -6.56 8.52
CA ILE A 194 4.46 -5.13 8.68
C ILE A 194 3.15 -4.93 9.43
N VAL A 195 2.07 -5.60 8.99
CA VAL A 195 0.73 -5.40 9.57
C VAL A 195 0.62 -5.99 10.98
N VAL A 196 1.24 -7.14 11.25
CA VAL A 196 1.30 -7.73 12.60
C VAL A 196 2.07 -6.82 13.56
N LEU A 197 3.26 -6.35 13.18
CA LEU A 197 4.09 -5.51 14.04
C LEU A 197 3.44 -4.15 14.28
N PHE A 198 2.84 -3.55 13.26
CA PHE A 198 2.03 -2.35 13.42
C PHE A 198 0.92 -2.57 14.47
N GLN A 199 0.14 -3.65 14.34
CA GLN A 199 -0.93 -3.94 15.29
C GLN A 199 -0.39 -4.26 16.69
N ALA A 200 0.76 -4.91 16.82
CA ALA A 200 1.37 -5.19 18.12
C ALA A 200 1.81 -3.90 18.85
N ILE A 201 2.33 -2.92 18.11
CA ILE A 201 2.87 -1.67 18.68
C ILE A 201 1.78 -0.62 18.88
N ALA A 202 0.85 -0.51 17.92
CA ALA A 202 -0.08 0.60 17.81
C ALA A 202 -1.46 0.17 17.34
N ARG A 203 -1.98 -0.95 17.88
CA ARG A 203 -3.34 -1.41 17.59
C ARG A 203 -4.32 -0.24 17.69
N PRO A 204 -5.05 0.07 16.61
CA PRO A 204 -6.11 1.06 16.67
C PRO A 204 -7.15 0.62 17.70
N GLN A 205 -7.45 1.47 18.67
CA GLN A 205 -8.61 1.26 19.53
C GLN A 205 -9.84 1.77 18.78
N ALA A 206 -10.92 1.00 18.79
CA ALA A 206 -12.18 1.42 18.21
C ALA A 206 -12.67 2.68 18.94
N GLY A 207 -12.55 3.84 18.28
CA GLY A 207 -12.93 5.11 18.87
C GLY A 207 -12.66 6.32 17.96
N VAL A 208 -13.73 7.08 17.71
CA VAL A 208 -13.73 8.55 17.61
C VAL A 208 -13.32 9.22 16.28
N VAL A 209 -13.80 8.76 15.12
CA VAL A 209 -14.23 9.73 14.08
C VAL A 209 -15.56 9.29 13.50
N ALA A 210 -16.64 9.94 13.93
CA ALA A 210 -17.95 9.81 13.33
C ALA A 210 -18.12 10.89 12.23
N GLY A 211 -18.92 10.59 11.20
CA GLY A 211 -19.35 11.57 10.21
C GLY A 211 -18.61 11.52 8.87
N ALA A 212 -18.82 12.56 8.05
CA ALA A 212 -18.45 12.58 6.64
C ALA A 212 -16.95 12.42 6.37
N GLN A 213 -16.07 12.90 7.27
CA GLN A 213 -14.63 12.79 7.09
C GLN A 213 -14.14 11.34 7.25
N ALA A 214 -14.65 10.59 8.24
CA ALA A 214 -14.34 9.17 8.38
C ALA A 214 -14.85 8.36 7.19
N ARG A 215 -16.06 8.68 6.69
CA ARG A 215 -16.61 8.08 5.47
C ARG A 215 -15.67 8.26 4.28
N ARG A 216 -15.18 9.49 4.06
CA ARG A 216 -14.21 9.82 3.00
C ARG A 216 -12.86 9.13 3.21
N ALA A 217 -12.35 9.12 4.44
CA ALA A 217 -11.10 8.45 4.76
C ALA A 217 -11.15 6.94 4.50
N ALA A 218 -12.28 6.29 4.77
CA ALA A 218 -12.42 4.85 4.56
C ALA A 218 -12.62 4.45 3.09
N ILE A 219 -13.22 5.30 2.26
CA ILE A 219 -13.38 5.00 0.83
C ILE A 219 -12.10 5.23 0.03
N VAL A 220 -11.22 6.16 0.45
CA VAL A 220 -10.00 6.48 -0.30
C VAL A 220 -9.11 5.25 -0.58
N PRO A 221 -8.79 4.38 0.40
CA PRO A 221 -7.99 3.18 0.11
C PRO A 221 -8.69 2.18 -0.81
N ILE A 222 -10.03 2.09 -0.76
CA ILE A 222 -10.81 1.28 -1.70
C ILE A 222 -10.68 1.84 -3.12
N LEU A 223 -10.80 3.16 -3.29
CA LEU A 223 -10.64 3.81 -4.59
C LEU A 223 -9.22 3.70 -5.14
N VAL A 224 -8.22 3.79 -4.26
CA VAL A 224 -6.82 3.51 -4.62
C VAL A 224 -6.69 2.08 -5.14
N TYR A 225 -7.19 1.08 -4.40
CA TYR A 225 -7.12 -0.32 -4.81
C TYR A 225 -7.89 -0.59 -6.10
N ALA A 226 -9.08 0.02 -6.26
CA ALA A 226 -9.87 -0.04 -7.48
C ALA A 226 -9.13 0.59 -8.68
N GLY A 227 -8.42 1.70 -8.46
CA GLY A 227 -7.56 2.32 -9.47
C GLY A 227 -6.41 1.42 -9.89
N LEU A 228 -5.75 0.75 -8.94
CA LEU A 228 -4.70 -0.25 -9.22
C LEU A 228 -5.27 -1.46 -9.98
N LEU A 229 -6.46 -1.94 -9.61
CA LEU A 229 -7.18 -2.97 -10.35
C LEU A 229 -7.45 -2.54 -11.80
N VAL A 230 -8.00 -1.34 -12.02
CA VAL A 230 -8.27 -0.81 -13.37
C VAL A 230 -6.98 -0.70 -14.19
N PHE A 231 -5.91 -0.20 -13.56
CA PHE A 231 -4.58 -0.17 -14.17
C PHE A 231 -4.14 -1.57 -14.65
N GLN A 232 -4.25 -2.60 -13.79
CA GLN A 232 -3.82 -3.94 -14.16
C GLN A 232 -4.70 -4.56 -15.26
N VAL A 233 -6.02 -4.41 -15.15
CA VAL A 233 -6.95 -4.90 -16.18
C VAL A 233 -6.70 -4.22 -17.54
N ALA A 234 -6.33 -2.94 -17.54
CA ALA A 234 -6.10 -2.18 -18.76
C ALA A 234 -4.72 -2.42 -19.38
N LEU A 235 -3.66 -2.47 -18.56
CA LEU A 235 -2.28 -2.32 -19.01
C LEU A 235 -1.41 -3.56 -18.80
N THR A 236 -1.71 -4.43 -17.84
CA THR A 236 -0.84 -5.59 -17.55
C THR A 236 -0.76 -6.54 -18.75
N GLN A 237 0.45 -7.08 -18.94
CA GLN A 237 0.75 -8.15 -19.89
C GLN A 237 1.44 -9.31 -19.16
N PRO A 238 1.24 -10.56 -19.59
CA PRO A 238 0.34 -10.98 -20.69
C PRO A 238 -1.15 -10.83 -20.37
N VAL A 239 -2.00 -10.81 -21.40
CA VAL A 239 -3.46 -10.57 -21.29
C VAL A 239 -4.17 -11.45 -20.25
N ALA A 240 -3.68 -12.67 -20.02
CA ALA A 240 -4.22 -13.59 -19.03
C ALA A 240 -4.17 -13.01 -17.60
N LEU A 241 -3.15 -12.22 -17.27
CA LEU A 241 -3.04 -11.55 -15.98
C LEU A 241 -4.14 -10.51 -15.75
N ARG A 242 -4.74 -9.97 -16.81
CA ARG A 242 -5.87 -9.03 -16.68
C ARG A 242 -7.10 -9.73 -16.11
N ILE A 243 -7.33 -10.97 -16.53
CA ILE A 243 -8.43 -11.81 -16.01
C ILE A 243 -8.14 -12.17 -14.55
N ILE A 244 -6.89 -12.55 -14.24
CA ILE A 244 -6.46 -12.84 -12.87
C ILE A 244 -6.64 -11.62 -11.98
N ALA A 245 -6.16 -10.44 -12.38
CA ALA A 245 -6.33 -9.19 -11.65
C ALA A 245 -7.81 -8.87 -11.41
N PHE A 246 -8.66 -9.04 -12.44
CA PHE A 246 -10.10 -8.82 -12.31
C PHE A 246 -10.73 -9.65 -11.19
N TYR A 247 -10.41 -10.94 -11.08
CA TYR A 247 -10.97 -11.78 -10.01
C TYR A 247 -10.23 -11.62 -8.68
N ALA A 248 -8.89 -11.72 -8.68
CA ALA A 248 -8.06 -11.67 -7.49
C ALA A 248 -8.19 -10.34 -6.74
N MET A 249 -8.29 -9.22 -7.47
CA MET A 249 -8.47 -7.90 -6.87
C MET A 249 -9.94 -7.46 -6.87
N GLY A 250 -10.74 -7.80 -7.89
CA GLY A 250 -12.13 -7.34 -7.97
C GLY A 250 -13.01 -7.89 -6.86
N ILE A 251 -12.86 -9.17 -6.49
CA ILE A 251 -13.63 -9.79 -5.41
C ILE A 251 -13.44 -9.05 -4.07
N PRO A 252 -12.21 -8.90 -3.52
CA PRO A 252 -12.04 -8.16 -2.26
C PRO A 252 -12.42 -6.68 -2.39
N CYS A 253 -12.24 -6.06 -3.57
CA CYS A 253 -12.64 -4.67 -3.80
C CYS A 253 -14.16 -4.47 -3.68
N VAL A 254 -14.95 -5.34 -4.33
CA VAL A 254 -16.42 -5.28 -4.28
C VAL A 254 -16.92 -5.55 -2.86
N ILE A 255 -16.38 -6.56 -2.19
CA ILE A 255 -16.77 -6.89 -0.80
C ILE A 255 -16.45 -5.71 0.13
N ALA A 256 -15.25 -5.13 0.03
CA ALA A 256 -14.84 -3.98 0.84
C ALA A 256 -15.72 -2.74 0.58
N LEU A 257 -16.09 -2.48 -0.69
CA LEU A 257 -16.99 -1.38 -1.05
C LEU A 257 -18.40 -1.59 -0.46
N MET A 258 -18.91 -2.81 -0.50
CA MET A 258 -20.21 -3.13 0.09
C MET A 258 -20.18 -3.02 1.61
N ALA A 259 -19.13 -3.53 2.26
CA ALA A 259 -18.92 -3.39 3.69
C ALA A 259 -18.80 -1.91 4.10
N TRP A 260 -18.05 -1.11 3.35
CA TRP A 260 -17.97 0.35 3.54
C TRP A 260 -19.34 1.01 3.41
N SER A 261 -20.15 0.66 2.39
CA SER A 261 -21.47 1.25 2.20
C SER A 261 -22.43 0.98 3.36
N GLN A 262 -22.30 -0.17 4.00
CA GLN A 262 -23.12 -0.59 5.13
C GLN A 262 -22.67 0.12 6.40
N TRP A 263 -21.36 0.14 6.65
CA TRP A 263 -20.76 0.89 7.74
C TRP A 263 -21.07 2.40 7.66
N ALA A 264 -20.91 2.99 6.47
CA ALA A 264 -21.11 4.42 6.26
C ALA A 264 -22.57 4.87 6.50
N ARG A 265 -23.55 3.99 6.25
CA ARG A 265 -24.97 4.24 6.54
C ARG A 265 -25.29 4.23 8.04
N GLN A 266 -24.46 3.61 8.85
CA GLN A 266 -24.63 3.57 10.31
C GLN A 266 -24.05 4.80 11.01
N LEU A 267 -23.31 5.66 10.29
CA LEU A 267 -22.75 6.88 10.86
C LEU A 267 -23.84 7.97 11.02
N PRO A 268 -23.82 8.74 12.14
CA PRO A 268 -24.72 9.89 12.31
C PRO A 268 -24.60 10.87 11.13
N GLY A 269 -25.73 11.25 10.54
CA GLY A 269 -25.80 12.12 9.34
C GLY A 269 -25.86 11.40 7.99
N GLY A 270 -25.92 10.06 7.98
CA GLY A 270 -26.20 9.26 6.78
C GLY A 270 -27.68 9.21 6.42
N SER A 271 -28.30 10.35 6.11
CA SER A 271 -29.56 10.33 5.36
C SER A 271 -29.29 9.88 3.92
N ALA A 272 -30.17 9.01 3.44
CA ALA A 272 -30.17 8.28 2.16
C ALA A 272 -29.63 9.05 0.95
#